data_AF-A0A094I5F1-F1
#
_entry.id   AF-A0A094I5F1-F1
#
_cell.length_a   1.000
_cell.length_b   1.000
_cell.length_c   1.000
_cell.angle_alpha   90.00
_cell.angle_beta   90.00
_cell.angle_gamma   90.00
#
_symmetry.space_group_name_H-M   'P 1'
#
loop_
_entity.id
_entity.type
_entity.pdbx_description
1 polymer ?
#
loop_
_entity_poly.entity_id
_entity_poly.type
_entity_poly.pdbx_seq_one_letter_code
_entity_poly.pdbx_strand_id
1 'polypeptide(L)'
;MAEKITIEELLARNKTVMASHKPEPTFQFLAENQIAVAKTLVVACADPRSDPSYILGLNFGDCGSTHFTNEQVRGVLTQRDPRAAAEMKVESVDFGAVSDLPNSVIRDIKFLRESKLVREELKENIKGYLFDIEKGSLEEISG
;
A
#
# COMPACT_ATOMS: atom_id res chain seq x y z
N MET A 1 20.37 17.55 -1.31
CA MET A 1 19.49 16.79 -2.22
C MET A 1 19.92 15.34 -2.10
N ALA A 2 18.99 14.42 -1.84
CA ALA A 2 19.31 12.99 -1.84
C ALA A 2 19.84 12.60 -3.23
N GLU A 3 20.89 11.78 -3.26
CA GLU A 3 21.49 11.30 -4.49
C GLU A 3 20.45 10.50 -5.28
N LYS A 4 20.36 10.74 -6.59
CA LYS A 4 19.30 10.18 -7.42
C LYS A 4 19.64 8.71 -7.70
N ILE A 5 18.85 7.78 -7.16
CA ILE A 5 19.02 6.34 -7.41
C ILE A 5 18.98 6.07 -8.92
N THR A 6 19.95 5.34 -9.44
CA THR A 6 20.04 4.98 -10.87
C THR A 6 19.53 3.56 -11.11
N ILE A 7 19.22 3.25 -12.39
CA ILE A 7 18.83 1.89 -12.80
C ILE A 7 19.99 0.92 -12.55
N GLU A 8 21.21 1.35 -12.82
CA GLU A 8 22.42 0.56 -12.62
C GLU A 8 22.59 0.17 -11.14
N GLU A 9 22.25 1.11 -10.24
CA GLU A 9 22.28 0.86 -8.81
C GLU A 9 21.18 -0.13 -8.38
N LEU A 10 19.95 0.00 -8.90
CA LEU A 10 18.88 -0.96 -8.64
C LEU A 10 19.24 -2.36 -9.14
N LEU A 11 19.85 -2.47 -10.33
CA LEU A 11 20.33 -3.74 -10.87
C LEU A 11 21.47 -4.32 -10.03
N ALA A 12 22.37 -3.50 -9.50
CA ALA A 12 23.43 -3.95 -8.61
C ALA A 12 22.86 -4.49 -7.29
N ARG A 13 21.89 -3.79 -6.68
CA ARG A 13 21.19 -4.24 -5.47
C ARG A 13 20.43 -5.55 -5.71
N ASN A 14 19.72 -5.67 -6.85
CA ASN A 14 19.02 -6.89 -7.22
C ASN A 14 19.99 -8.08 -7.34
N LYS A 15 21.17 -7.91 -7.97
CA LYS A 15 22.19 -8.97 -8.06
C LYS A 15 22.62 -9.49 -6.69
N THR A 16 22.77 -8.60 -5.70
CA THR A 16 23.09 -9.00 -4.31
C THR A 16 21.94 -9.79 -3.68
N VAL A 17 20.69 -9.32 -3.81
CA VAL A 17 19.51 -9.99 -3.25
C VAL A 17 19.29 -11.37 -3.88
N MET A 18 19.49 -11.48 -5.20
CA MET A 18 19.32 -12.71 -5.96
C MET A 18 20.26 -13.84 -5.51
N ALA A 19 21.42 -13.52 -4.92
CA ALA A 19 22.36 -14.52 -4.42
C ALA A 19 21.77 -15.35 -3.26
N SER A 20 20.84 -14.79 -2.49
CA SER A 20 20.19 -15.44 -1.36
C SER A 20 18.67 -15.60 -1.51
N HIS A 21 18.08 -15.07 -2.58
CA HIS A 21 16.63 -15.13 -2.79
C HIS A 21 16.18 -16.58 -3.00
N LYS A 22 15.20 -17.02 -2.21
CA LYS A 22 14.47 -18.26 -2.44
C LYS A 22 13.07 -17.88 -2.95
N PRO A 23 12.64 -18.39 -4.11
CA PRO A 23 11.30 -18.13 -4.59
C PRO A 23 10.29 -18.74 -3.61
N GLU A 24 9.22 -18.02 -3.36
CA GLU A 24 8.10 -18.56 -2.58
C GLU A 24 7.50 -19.76 -3.32
N PRO A 25 7.06 -20.80 -2.59
CA PRO A 25 6.39 -21.94 -3.19
C PRO A 25 5.12 -21.50 -3.93
N THR A 26 4.81 -22.19 -5.02
CA THR A 26 3.58 -21.91 -5.77
C THR A 26 2.35 -22.29 -4.94
N PHE A 27 1.21 -21.64 -5.19
CA PHE A 27 -0.06 -22.02 -4.57
C PHE A 27 -0.41 -23.51 -4.82
N GLN A 28 -0.04 -24.04 -5.98
CA GLN A 28 -0.20 -25.46 -6.29
C GLN A 28 0.61 -26.35 -5.34
N PHE A 29 1.90 -26.06 -5.16
CA PHE A 29 2.76 -26.79 -4.23
C PHE A 29 2.24 -26.71 -2.79
N LEU A 30 1.81 -25.52 -2.35
CA LEU A 30 1.24 -25.32 -1.02
C LEU A 30 -0.02 -26.17 -0.81
N ALA A 31 -0.92 -26.22 -1.80
CA ALA A 31 -2.14 -27.02 -1.75
C ALA A 31 -1.84 -28.53 -1.71
N GLU A 32 -0.94 -29.01 -2.57
CA GLU A 32 -0.56 -30.43 -2.64
C GLU A 32 0.11 -30.93 -1.36
N ASN A 33 0.89 -30.07 -0.70
CA ASN A 33 1.61 -30.39 0.53
C ASN A 33 0.83 -30.01 1.80
N GLN A 34 -0.45 -29.61 1.68
CA GLN A 34 -1.31 -29.21 2.79
C GLN A 34 -0.69 -28.13 3.69
N ILE A 35 0.11 -27.24 3.10
CA ILE A 35 0.74 -26.14 3.83
C ILE A 35 -0.29 -25.04 4.03
N ALA A 36 -0.60 -24.75 5.29
CA ALA A 36 -1.55 -23.70 5.64
C ALA A 36 -1.02 -22.33 5.20
N VAL A 37 -1.82 -21.62 4.38
CA VAL A 37 -1.56 -20.24 3.98
C VAL A 37 -2.30 -19.27 4.88
N ALA A 38 -1.69 -18.10 5.13
CA ALA A 38 -2.37 -17.00 5.79
C ALA A 38 -3.62 -16.61 4.98
N LYS A 39 -4.75 -16.43 5.67
CA LYS A 39 -6.03 -16.02 5.08
C LYS A 39 -6.35 -14.54 5.36
N THR A 40 -5.31 -13.77 5.70
CA THR A 40 -5.40 -12.36 6.10
C THR A 40 -5.03 -11.48 4.92
N LEU A 41 -5.86 -10.49 4.62
CA LEU A 41 -5.56 -9.42 3.68
C LEU A 41 -5.19 -8.17 4.47
N VAL A 42 -4.02 -7.59 4.17
CA VAL A 42 -3.60 -6.30 4.74
C VAL A 42 -3.83 -5.22 3.69
N VAL A 43 -4.63 -4.21 4.02
CA VAL A 43 -4.82 -3.00 3.23
C VAL A 43 -4.12 -1.88 3.98
N ALA A 44 -3.13 -1.27 3.35
CA ALA A 44 -2.32 -0.22 3.96
C ALA A 44 -2.00 0.87 2.94
N CYS A 45 -1.55 2.01 3.46
CA CYS A 45 -0.96 3.04 2.61
C CYS A 45 0.27 2.47 1.90
N ALA A 46 0.49 2.85 0.66
CA ALA A 46 1.69 2.50 -0.09
C ALA A 46 2.94 3.31 0.34
N ASP A 47 2.99 3.77 1.60
CA ASP A 47 4.12 4.53 2.15
C ASP A 47 5.28 3.59 2.51
N PRO A 48 6.50 3.79 1.95
CA PRO A 48 7.63 2.90 2.21
C PRO A 48 8.13 2.97 3.66
N ARG A 49 7.80 4.03 4.41
CA ARG A 49 8.08 4.13 5.85
C ARG A 49 7.05 3.37 6.68
N SER A 50 5.91 3.02 6.08
CA SER A 50 4.84 2.26 6.69
C SER A 50 4.67 0.90 5.98
N ASP A 51 5.78 0.25 5.59
CA ASP A 51 5.77 -1.06 4.97
C ASP A 51 5.09 -2.08 5.93
N PRO A 52 3.90 -2.61 5.60
CA PRO A 52 3.19 -3.54 6.46
C PRO A 52 3.99 -4.80 6.72
N SER A 53 4.86 -5.17 5.77
CA SER A 53 5.78 -6.28 5.94
C SER A 53 6.73 -5.98 7.09
N TYR A 54 7.42 -4.84 7.09
CA TYR A 54 8.28 -4.45 8.20
C TYR A 54 7.53 -4.31 9.53
N ILE A 55 6.37 -3.65 9.54
CA ILE A 55 5.57 -3.37 10.74
C ILE A 55 5.07 -4.68 11.41
N LEU A 56 4.63 -5.64 10.60
CA LEU A 56 4.09 -6.91 11.05
C LEU A 56 5.14 -8.03 11.09
N GLY A 57 6.41 -7.73 10.78
CA GLY A 57 7.50 -8.71 10.71
C GLY A 57 7.40 -9.71 9.56
N LEU A 58 6.72 -9.35 8.46
CA LEU A 58 6.66 -10.07 7.19
C LEU A 58 7.79 -9.59 6.24
N ASN A 59 8.13 -10.35 5.21
CA ASN A 59 9.13 -9.96 4.19
C ASN A 59 8.44 -9.56 2.87
N PHE A 60 9.07 -8.62 2.11
CA PHE A 60 8.78 -8.08 0.75
C PHE A 60 8.31 -6.61 0.69
N GLY A 61 8.91 -5.81 -0.20
CA GLY A 61 8.91 -4.34 -0.14
C GLY A 61 8.80 -3.54 -1.46
N ASP A 62 8.67 -2.23 -1.21
CA ASP A 62 8.76 -0.97 -2.01
C ASP A 62 7.71 -0.62 -3.10
N CYS A 63 7.09 0.57 -2.99
CA CYS A 63 6.11 1.14 -3.91
C CYS A 63 6.26 2.67 -4.09
N GLY A 64 6.25 3.12 -5.36
CA GLY A 64 6.62 4.48 -5.80
C GLY A 64 5.54 5.58 -5.73
N SER A 65 4.40 5.37 -5.06
CA SER A 65 3.32 6.37 -4.98
C SER A 65 3.56 7.49 -3.95
N THR A 66 4.70 7.53 -3.27
CA THR A 66 5.00 8.49 -2.18
C THR A 66 5.79 9.73 -2.57
N HIS A 67 6.01 9.95 -3.86
CA HIS A 67 6.77 11.10 -4.34
C HIS A 67 5.91 12.23 -4.90
N PHE A 68 4.58 12.15 -4.74
CA PHE A 68 3.67 13.16 -5.26
C PHE A 68 2.40 13.30 -4.40
N THR A 69 1.90 14.53 -4.35
CA THR A 69 0.56 14.89 -3.87
C THR A 69 -0.38 15.00 -5.06
N ASN A 70 -1.68 15.01 -4.79
CA ASN A 70 -2.69 15.17 -5.84
C ASN A 70 -2.46 16.49 -6.57
N GLU A 71 -2.21 17.56 -5.84
CA GLU A 71 -1.93 18.89 -6.39
C GLU A 71 -0.66 18.89 -7.26
N GLN A 72 0.38 18.15 -6.87
CA GLN A 72 1.58 17.96 -7.70
C GLN A 72 1.30 17.16 -8.98
N VAL A 73 0.48 16.11 -8.92
CA VAL A 73 0.07 15.35 -10.11
C VAL A 73 -0.79 16.21 -11.04
N ARG A 74 -1.80 16.89 -10.49
CA ARG A 74 -2.68 17.81 -11.23
C ARG A 74 -1.87 18.92 -11.92
N GLY A 75 -0.92 19.53 -11.19
CA GLY A 75 -0.05 20.58 -11.71
C GLY A 75 0.87 20.10 -12.84
N VAL A 76 1.54 18.96 -12.66
CA VAL A 76 2.44 18.39 -13.66
C VAL A 76 1.70 17.94 -14.92
N LEU A 77 0.53 17.31 -14.79
CA LEU A 77 -0.27 16.87 -15.93
C LEU A 77 -0.77 18.06 -16.76
N THR A 78 -1.28 19.10 -16.09
CA THR A 78 -1.76 20.32 -16.76
C THR A 78 -0.63 21.06 -17.47
N GLN A 79 0.58 21.06 -16.90
CA GLN A 79 1.73 21.76 -17.47
C GLN A 79 2.38 21.00 -18.63
N ARG A 80 2.38 19.66 -18.60
CA ARG A 80 3.01 18.81 -19.63
C ARG A 80 2.10 18.50 -20.80
N ASP A 81 0.81 18.30 -20.55
CA ASP A 81 -0.19 18.04 -21.59
C ASP A 81 -1.56 18.66 -21.24
N PRO A 82 -1.75 19.95 -21.56
CA PRO A 82 -2.98 20.67 -21.26
C PRO A 82 -4.24 20.08 -21.93
N ARG A 83 -4.08 19.37 -23.06
CA ARG A 83 -5.22 18.76 -23.78
C ARG A 83 -5.69 17.50 -23.06
N ALA A 84 -4.77 16.63 -22.67
CA ALA A 84 -5.10 15.41 -21.93
C ALA A 84 -5.70 15.69 -20.54
N ALA A 85 -5.19 16.72 -19.83
CA ALA A 85 -5.73 17.12 -18.53
C ALA A 85 -7.18 17.65 -18.62
N ALA A 86 -7.51 18.37 -19.70
CA ALA A 86 -8.87 18.85 -19.96
C ALA A 86 -9.82 17.70 -20.33
N GLU A 87 -9.37 16.72 -21.14
CA GLU A 87 -10.16 15.54 -21.49
C GLU A 87 -10.45 14.64 -20.27
N MET A 88 -9.47 14.46 -19.37
CA MET A 88 -9.64 13.65 -18.15
C MET A 88 -10.43 14.33 -17.03
N LYS A 89 -10.72 15.63 -17.12
CA LYS A 89 -11.38 16.41 -16.03
C LYS A 89 -10.72 16.19 -14.67
N VAL A 90 -9.40 16.37 -14.61
CA VAL A 90 -8.55 16.08 -13.45
C VAL A 90 -9.03 16.73 -12.13
N GLU A 91 -9.78 17.84 -12.19
CA GLU A 91 -10.44 18.48 -11.05
C GLU A 91 -11.54 17.63 -10.39
N SER A 92 -12.13 16.69 -11.13
CA SER A 92 -13.21 15.79 -10.66
C SER A 92 -12.72 14.44 -10.17
N VAL A 93 -11.40 14.20 -10.24
CA VAL A 93 -10.79 12.95 -9.78
C VAL A 93 -10.47 13.07 -8.29
N ASP A 94 -11.12 12.24 -7.49
CA ASP A 94 -10.70 11.96 -6.12
C ASP A 94 -9.53 10.98 -6.15
N PHE A 95 -8.40 11.44 -5.65
CA PHE A 95 -7.17 10.66 -5.56
C PHE A 95 -6.93 10.14 -4.13
N GLY A 96 -7.91 10.23 -3.23
CA GLY A 96 -7.87 9.64 -1.90
C GLY A 96 -7.04 10.41 -0.88
N ALA A 97 -7.09 11.74 -0.87
CA ALA A 97 -6.39 12.54 0.13
C ALA A 97 -7.00 12.36 1.54
N VAL A 98 -6.15 12.12 2.55
CA VAL A 98 -6.57 11.95 3.94
C VAL A 98 -6.16 13.16 4.78
N SER A 99 -7.14 13.87 5.34
CA SER A 99 -6.91 15.02 6.23
C SER A 99 -7.10 14.70 7.72
N ASP A 100 -7.70 13.56 8.03
CA ASP A 100 -7.97 13.06 9.38
C ASP A 100 -7.73 11.56 9.37
N LEU A 101 -6.58 11.16 9.90
CA LEU A 101 -6.08 9.78 9.86
C LEU A 101 -6.96 8.82 10.69
N PRO A 102 -7.29 9.08 11.97
CA PRO A 102 -8.20 8.23 12.72
C PRO A 102 -9.56 8.04 12.03
N ASN A 103 -10.19 9.13 11.58
CA ASN A 103 -11.49 9.02 10.93
C ASN A 103 -11.40 8.36 9.55
N SER A 104 -10.26 8.44 8.86
CA SER A 104 -10.07 7.68 7.61
C SER A 104 -10.13 6.18 7.86
N VAL A 105 -9.39 5.69 8.86
CA VAL A 105 -9.40 4.27 9.23
C VAL A 105 -10.82 3.82 9.61
N ILE A 106 -11.54 4.62 10.41
CA ILE A 106 -12.92 4.32 10.79
C ILE A 106 -13.85 4.25 9.56
N ARG A 107 -13.73 5.21 8.62
CA ARG A 107 -14.52 5.20 7.38
C ARG A 107 -14.22 3.98 6.52
N ASP A 108 -12.96 3.58 6.40
CA ASP A 108 -12.54 2.43 5.60
C ASP A 108 -13.05 1.11 6.21
N ILE A 109 -12.94 0.96 7.55
CA ILE A 109 -13.54 -0.19 8.26
C ILE A 109 -15.04 -0.25 7.99
N LYS A 110 -15.74 0.88 8.14
CA LYS A 110 -17.18 0.96 7.94
C LYS A 110 -17.56 0.58 6.50
N PHE A 111 -16.86 1.14 5.51
CA PHE A 111 -17.06 0.83 4.10
C PHE A 111 -16.91 -0.67 3.82
N LEU A 112 -15.88 -1.31 4.36
CA LEU A 112 -15.65 -2.75 4.16
C LEU A 112 -16.72 -3.61 4.87
N ARG A 113 -17.16 -3.22 6.08
CA ARG A 113 -18.24 -3.92 6.81
C ARG A 113 -19.59 -3.80 6.10
N GLU A 114 -19.90 -2.64 5.52
CA GLU A 114 -21.16 -2.40 4.80
C GLU A 114 -21.17 -2.99 3.38
N SER A 115 -20.00 -3.30 2.82
CA SER A 115 -19.87 -3.86 1.48
C SER A 115 -20.50 -5.25 1.37
N LYS A 116 -21.34 -5.45 0.35
CA LYS A 116 -21.90 -6.77 -0.02
C LYS A 116 -20.88 -7.67 -0.72
N LEU A 117 -19.74 -7.12 -1.12
CA LEU A 117 -18.66 -7.86 -1.77
C LEU A 117 -17.71 -8.51 -0.75
N VAL A 118 -17.77 -8.09 0.51
CA VAL A 118 -17.04 -8.70 1.61
C VAL A 118 -17.92 -9.79 2.23
N ARG A 119 -17.38 -10.99 2.39
CA ARG A 119 -18.11 -12.13 2.97
C ARG A 119 -18.50 -11.84 4.42
N GLU A 120 -19.69 -12.25 4.83
CA GLU A 120 -20.24 -11.92 6.16
C GLU A 120 -19.34 -12.43 7.30
N GLU A 121 -18.75 -13.62 7.16
CA GLU A 121 -17.84 -14.19 8.18
C GLU A 121 -16.53 -13.40 8.37
N LEU A 122 -16.17 -12.54 7.42
CA LEU A 122 -14.97 -11.70 7.50
C LEU A 122 -15.23 -10.37 8.20
N LYS A 123 -16.48 -9.87 8.20
CA LYS A 123 -16.81 -8.51 8.64
C LYS A 123 -16.53 -8.27 10.12
N GLU A 124 -16.78 -9.28 10.96
CA GLU A 124 -16.49 -9.25 12.40
C GLU A 124 -14.99 -9.23 12.70
N ASN A 125 -14.17 -9.72 11.75
CA ASN A 125 -12.72 -9.80 11.87
C ASN A 125 -11.99 -8.61 11.24
N ILE A 126 -12.70 -7.60 10.73
CA ILE A 126 -12.09 -6.38 10.19
C ILE A 126 -11.59 -5.50 11.33
N LYS A 127 -10.29 -5.22 11.31
CA LYS A 127 -9.54 -4.42 12.27
C LYS A 127 -8.85 -3.27 11.55
N GLY A 128 -8.80 -2.09 12.17
CA GLY A 128 -8.04 -0.96 11.65
C GLY A 128 -6.97 -0.51 12.62
N TYR A 129 -5.88 -0.02 12.07
CA TYR A 129 -4.70 0.37 12.84
C TYR A 129 -4.14 1.68 12.31
N LEU A 130 -3.51 2.45 13.20
CA LEU A 130 -2.64 3.56 12.85
C LEU A 130 -1.21 3.23 13.21
N PHE A 131 -0.32 3.40 12.23
CA PHE A 131 1.11 3.28 12.44
C PHE A 131 1.72 4.68 12.60
N ASP A 132 2.36 4.90 13.76
CA ASP A 132 3.12 6.11 14.03
C ASP A 132 4.54 5.93 13.48
N ILE A 133 4.85 6.58 12.36
CA ILE A 133 6.14 6.48 11.68
C ILE A 133 7.30 7.09 12.48
N GLU A 134 7.02 7.98 13.44
CA GLU A 134 8.07 8.60 14.27
C GLU A 134 8.42 7.69 15.46
N LYS A 135 7.41 7.04 16.04
CA LYS A 135 7.57 6.16 17.21
C LYS A 135 7.78 4.69 16.85
N GLY A 136 7.42 4.28 15.63
CA GLY A 136 7.40 2.88 15.21
C GLY A 136 6.31 2.05 15.90
N SER A 137 5.27 2.69 16.44
CA SER A 137 4.20 2.01 17.19
C SER A 137 2.94 1.83 16.35
N LEU A 138 2.27 0.69 16.53
CA LEU A 138 0.99 0.38 15.90
C LEU A 138 -0.14 0.43 16.95
N GLU A 139 -1.17 1.22 16.70
CA GLU A 139 -2.33 1.38 17.59
C GLU A 139 -3.60 0.92 16.88
N GLU A 140 -4.43 0.09 17.53
CA GLU A 140 -5.73 -0.31 17.01
C GLU A 140 -6.72 0.85 17.14
N ILE A 141 -7.35 1.24 16.03
CA ILE A 141 -8.42 2.23 16.02
C ILE A 141 -9.75 1.48 15.93
N SER A 142 -10.56 1.64 16.97
CA SER A 142 -11.90 1.07 17.03
C SER A 142 -12.94 2.15 16.71
N GLY A 143 -13.83 1.81 15.78
CA GLY A 143 -15.01 2.58 15.38
C GLY A 143 -16.22 1.68 15.22
#